data_AF-A3V7E1-F1
#
_entry.id   AF-A3V7E1-F1
#
_cell.length_a   1.000
_cell.length_b   1.000
_cell.length_c   1.000
_cell.angle_alpha   90.00
_cell.angle_beta   90.00
_cell.angle_gamma   90.00
#
_symmetry.space_group_name_H-M   'P 1'
#
loop_
_entity.id
_entity.type
_entity.pdbx_description
1 polymer ?
#
loop_
_entity_poly.entity_id
_entity_poly.type
_entity_poly.pdbx_seq_one_letter_code
_entity_poly.pdbx_strand_id
1 'polypeptide(L)'
;MPGEDAAYALSEALEHLDPEPIGTGVFEIEDGSGLWEVAAYMTDRPDAGVLAVLSALHGAKPFTISEIPDQDWVSKVQRDLAPVPAGRFFVYGSHDADKVPQDSIPLLIEAAMAFGTGHHGTTLGCLLAFEQVLDLGFTGGRILDLGCGTAVLAMAAAKVLGGPVLASDIDPVAIDVARANVTANALDGQVDCLVAAGFGGGDPRMTGPFDLIFANILKGPLISLAPEISGNMQPGGYLILSGLLNEQADEVIHTYASNGFDLCKMSRIGDWATLIVRRQSLISSNL
;
A
#
# COMPACT_ATOMS: atom_id res chain seq x y z
N MET A 1 26.94 0.45 -9.40
CA MET A 1 27.63 -0.41 -10.40
C MET A 1 26.85 -0.37 -11.71
N PRO A 2 27.46 -0.57 -12.89
CA PRO A 2 26.71 -0.61 -14.14
C PRO A 2 26.07 -1.99 -14.38
N GLY A 3 24.88 -2.02 -14.98
CA GLY A 3 24.21 -3.25 -15.42
C GLY A 3 23.29 -3.87 -14.36
N GLU A 4 22.03 -4.05 -14.73
CA GLU A 4 20.96 -4.61 -13.88
C GLU A 4 21.26 -6.06 -13.46
N ASP A 5 21.55 -6.95 -14.41
CA ASP A 5 21.85 -8.37 -14.12
C ASP A 5 23.02 -8.53 -13.14
N ALA A 6 24.05 -7.69 -13.27
CA ALA A 6 25.20 -7.71 -12.39
C ALA A 6 24.84 -7.23 -10.96
N ALA A 7 23.93 -6.25 -10.86
CA ALA A 7 23.44 -5.75 -9.58
C ALA A 7 22.58 -6.80 -8.85
N TYR A 8 21.69 -7.50 -9.55
CA TYR A 8 20.93 -8.61 -8.97
C TYR A 8 21.82 -9.78 -8.57
N ALA A 9 22.80 -10.16 -9.40
CA ALA A 9 23.75 -11.21 -9.03
C ALA A 9 24.59 -10.85 -7.79
N LEU A 10 24.94 -9.56 -7.61
CA LEU A 10 25.60 -9.10 -6.39
C LEU A 10 24.65 -9.15 -5.19
N SER A 11 23.38 -8.77 -5.36
CA SER A 11 22.36 -8.85 -4.31
C SER A 11 22.16 -10.28 -3.83
N GLU A 12 22.02 -11.24 -4.74
CA GLU A 12 21.90 -12.67 -4.43
C GLU A 12 23.14 -13.18 -3.68
N ALA A 13 24.33 -12.75 -4.08
CA ALA A 13 25.56 -13.11 -3.35
C ALA A 13 25.62 -12.51 -1.93
N LEU A 14 25.02 -11.33 -1.71
CA LEU A 14 24.95 -10.71 -0.38
C LEU A 14 24.01 -11.45 0.56
N GLU A 15 22.94 -12.09 0.06
CA GLU A 15 22.02 -12.88 0.88
C GLU A 15 22.70 -14.07 1.59
N HIS A 16 23.86 -14.51 1.09
CA HIS A 16 24.63 -15.60 1.66
C HIS A 16 25.77 -15.15 2.58
N LEU A 17 25.78 -13.89 3.00
CA LEU A 17 26.75 -13.40 3.97
C LEU A 17 26.56 -14.05 5.35
N ASP A 18 27.66 -14.08 6.11
CA ASP A 18 27.64 -14.41 7.54
C ASP A 18 28.26 -13.22 8.30
N PRO A 19 27.51 -12.51 9.16
CA PRO A 19 26.10 -12.75 9.53
C PRO A 19 25.14 -12.59 8.34
N GLU A 20 24.01 -13.29 8.39
CA GLU A 20 22.98 -13.22 7.33
C GLU A 20 22.30 -11.84 7.35
N PRO A 21 22.12 -11.18 6.19
CA PRO A 21 21.38 -9.94 6.14
C PRO A 21 19.89 -10.14 6.45
N ILE A 22 19.29 -9.15 7.11
CA ILE A 22 17.83 -9.04 7.29
C ILE A 22 17.14 -8.87 5.93
N GLY A 23 17.83 -8.24 4.98
CA GLY A 23 17.34 -8.10 3.61
C GLY A 23 18.37 -7.42 2.70
N THR A 24 18.18 -7.60 1.40
CA THR A 24 18.96 -6.92 0.35
C THR A 24 18.04 -6.10 -0.55
N GLY A 25 18.60 -5.12 -1.25
CA GLY A 25 17.85 -4.26 -2.16
C GLY A 25 18.69 -3.83 -3.35
N VAL A 26 18.04 -3.73 -4.52
CA VAL A 26 18.65 -3.31 -5.78
C VAL A 26 17.83 -2.15 -6.34
N PHE A 27 18.49 -1.02 -6.62
CA PHE A 27 17.83 0.21 -7.05
C PHE A 27 18.57 0.82 -8.23
N GLU A 28 17.85 1.29 -9.24
CA GLU A 28 18.45 2.15 -10.27
C GLU A 28 18.66 3.56 -9.69
N ILE A 29 19.82 4.16 -9.94
CA ILE A 29 20.10 5.54 -9.55
C ILE A 29 19.47 6.48 -10.58
N GLU A 30 18.44 7.22 -10.16
CA GLU A 30 17.62 8.11 -10.99
C GLU A 30 18.32 9.46 -11.32
N ASP A 31 19.63 9.46 -11.57
CA ASP A 31 20.41 10.64 -11.99
C ASP A 31 20.79 10.62 -13.48
N GLY A 32 20.29 9.62 -14.22
CA GLY A 32 20.60 9.40 -15.63
C GLY A 32 21.96 8.76 -15.89
N SER A 33 22.68 8.32 -14.85
CA SER A 33 23.98 7.64 -14.98
C SER A 33 23.87 6.19 -15.45
N GLY A 34 22.69 5.57 -15.38
CA GLY A 34 22.48 4.14 -15.67
C GLY A 34 23.18 3.23 -14.66
N LEU A 35 23.50 3.75 -13.48
CA LEU A 35 24.12 3.00 -12.39
C LEU A 35 23.05 2.43 -11.47
N TRP A 36 23.38 1.30 -10.86
CA TRP A 36 22.56 0.59 -9.89
C TRP A 36 23.23 0.61 -8.52
N GLU A 37 22.43 0.77 -7.48
CA GLU A 37 22.80 0.66 -6.08
C GLU A 37 22.36 -0.71 -5.55
N VAL A 38 23.24 -1.36 -4.78
CA VAL A 38 22.94 -2.62 -4.10
C VAL A 38 23.20 -2.40 -2.62
N ALA A 39 22.21 -2.70 -1.78
CA ALA A 39 22.26 -2.52 -0.35
C ALA A 39 21.96 -3.83 0.38
N ALA A 40 22.56 -4.02 1.56
CA ALA A 40 22.25 -5.10 2.48
C ALA A 40 22.05 -4.50 3.89
N TYR A 41 21.00 -4.93 4.57
CA TYR A 41 20.63 -4.48 5.90
C TYR A 41 20.88 -5.61 6.89
N MET A 42 21.59 -5.32 7.99
CA MET A 42 22.13 -6.35 8.88
C MET A 42 22.03 -5.88 10.34
N THR A 43 21.76 -6.80 11.26
CA THR A 43 21.76 -6.52 12.72
C THR A 43 23.18 -6.33 13.24
N ASP A 44 24.10 -7.13 12.71
CA ASP A 44 25.48 -7.18 13.14
C ASP A 44 26.39 -6.56 12.07
N ARG A 45 27.53 -6.02 12.49
CA ARG A 45 28.47 -5.38 11.59
C ARG A 45 29.05 -6.42 10.60
N PRO A 46 28.93 -6.22 9.28
CA PRO A 46 29.45 -7.17 8.30
C PRO A 46 30.97 -7.20 8.25
N ASP A 47 31.51 -8.33 7.78
CA ASP A 47 32.94 -8.46 7.47
C ASP A 47 33.30 -7.63 6.23
N ALA A 48 34.04 -6.54 6.47
CA ALA A 48 34.49 -5.64 5.42
C ALA A 48 35.40 -6.31 4.37
N GLY A 49 36.12 -7.38 4.74
CA GLY A 49 36.94 -8.16 3.83
C GLY A 49 36.10 -8.94 2.82
N VAL A 50 35.03 -9.58 3.28
CA VAL A 50 34.09 -10.30 2.41
C VAL A 50 33.40 -9.33 1.46
N LEU A 51 32.94 -8.18 1.96
CA LEU A 51 32.32 -7.13 1.14
C LEU A 51 33.30 -6.58 0.07
N ALA A 52 34.57 -6.41 0.42
CA ALA A 52 35.58 -5.99 -0.55
C ALA A 52 35.75 -7.02 -1.67
N VAL A 53 35.81 -8.32 -1.34
CA VAL A 53 35.89 -9.42 -2.32
C VAL A 53 34.66 -9.44 -3.23
N LEU A 54 33.45 -9.36 -2.66
CA LEU A 54 32.20 -9.35 -3.43
C LEU A 54 32.13 -8.15 -4.37
N SER A 55 32.47 -6.95 -3.89
CA SER A 55 32.48 -5.75 -4.75
C SER A 55 33.47 -5.90 -5.92
N ALA A 56 34.65 -6.48 -5.69
CA ALA A 56 35.63 -6.70 -6.74
C ALA A 56 35.19 -7.78 -7.76
N LEU A 57 34.62 -8.89 -7.30
CA LEU A 57 34.14 -9.98 -8.16
C LEU A 57 33.02 -9.53 -9.09
N HIS A 58 32.13 -8.66 -8.61
CA HIS A 58 30.98 -8.17 -9.36
C HIS A 58 31.23 -6.82 -10.05
N GLY A 59 32.45 -6.28 -10.01
CA GLY A 59 32.78 -5.00 -10.66
C GLY A 59 32.06 -3.79 -10.05
N ALA A 60 31.68 -3.89 -8.77
CA ALA A 60 31.06 -2.81 -8.03
C ALA A 60 32.08 -1.88 -7.36
N LYS A 61 31.64 -0.69 -6.99
CA LYS A 61 32.42 0.19 -6.10
C LYS A 61 32.46 -0.43 -4.70
N PRO A 62 33.48 -0.13 -3.87
CA PRO A 62 33.55 -0.61 -2.50
C PRO A 62 32.29 -0.23 -1.70
N PHE A 63 31.79 -1.18 -0.90
CA PHE A 63 30.68 -0.92 0.01
C PHE A 63 31.03 0.14 1.05
N THR A 64 30.06 0.99 1.36
CA THR A 64 30.12 1.89 2.52
C THR A 64 29.34 1.26 3.65
N ILE A 65 30.00 1.03 4.79
CA ILE A 65 29.34 0.50 5.99
C ILE A 65 28.97 1.70 6.87
N SER A 66 27.68 1.94 7.02
CA SER A 66 27.15 2.97 7.93
C SER A 66 26.24 2.33 8.97
N GLU A 67 26.47 2.68 10.24
CA GLU A 67 25.55 2.33 11.32
C GLU A 67 24.31 3.22 11.18
N ILE A 68 23.14 2.60 11.07
CA ILE A 68 21.86 3.32 11.13
C ILE A 68 21.60 3.55 12.62
N PRO A 69 21.53 4.80 13.10
CA PRO A 69 21.25 5.05 14.51
C PRO A 69 19.94 4.38 14.91
N ASP A 70 19.86 3.86 16.14
CA ASP A 70 18.61 3.54 16.84
C ASP A 70 17.82 4.86 17.05
N GLN A 71 17.33 5.43 15.96
CA GLN A 71 16.31 6.46 16.00
C GLN A 71 15.01 5.76 16.30
N ASP A 72 14.32 6.25 17.32
CA ASP A 72 12.91 5.94 17.55
C ASP A 72 12.10 6.57 16.40
N TRP A 73 12.14 5.91 15.24
CA TRP A 73 11.43 6.29 14.04
C TRP A 73 9.94 6.41 14.33
N VAL A 74 9.43 5.58 15.25
CA VAL A 74 8.06 5.66 15.77
C VAL A 74 7.81 7.01 16.43
N SER A 75 8.63 7.46 17.37
CA SER A 75 8.48 8.78 18.03
C SER A 75 8.68 9.98 17.10
N LYS A 76 9.40 9.82 15.98
CA LYS A 76 9.58 10.87 14.97
C LYS A 76 8.36 10.95 14.04
N VAL A 77 7.86 9.81 13.60
CA VAL A 77 6.63 9.68 12.79
C VAL A 77 5.38 10.10 13.57
N GLN A 78 5.30 9.75 14.86
CA GLN A 78 4.25 10.20 15.77
C GLN A 78 4.15 11.72 15.87
N ARG A 79 5.28 12.43 15.82
CA ARG A 79 5.32 13.90 15.91
C ARG A 79 5.01 14.60 14.59
N ASP A 80 5.14 13.89 13.46
CA ASP A 80 5.00 14.46 12.12
C ASP A 80 3.64 14.13 11.45
N LEU A 81 2.80 13.28 12.05
CA LEU A 81 1.44 12.99 11.58
C LEU A 81 0.47 14.13 11.91
N ALA A 82 0.59 15.25 11.19
CA ALA A 82 -0.42 16.30 11.24
C ALA A 82 -1.80 15.74 10.86
N PRO A 83 -2.90 16.20 11.49
CA PRO A 83 -4.24 15.75 11.13
C PRO A 83 -4.56 16.06 9.68
N VAL A 84 -5.20 15.11 9.00
CA VAL A 84 -5.51 15.19 7.58
C VAL A 84 -7.03 15.31 7.41
N PRO A 85 -7.54 16.50 7.04
CA PRO A 85 -8.91 16.62 6.56
C PRO A 85 -9.01 16.01 5.16
N ALA A 86 -9.94 15.06 4.97
CA ALA A 86 -10.15 14.32 3.75
C ALA A 86 -11.65 14.29 3.42
N GLY A 87 -12.17 15.41 2.92
CA GLY A 87 -13.60 15.54 2.63
C GLY A 87 -14.42 15.41 3.91
N ARG A 88 -15.35 14.45 3.98
CA ARG A 88 -16.09 14.14 5.22
C ARG A 88 -15.26 13.46 6.32
N PHE A 89 -14.07 12.95 6.01
CA PHE A 89 -13.22 12.24 6.96
C PHE A 89 -12.18 13.14 7.60
N PHE A 90 -11.78 12.82 8.83
CA PHE A 90 -10.69 13.50 9.52
C PHE A 90 -9.75 12.46 10.14
N VAL A 91 -8.57 12.29 9.54
CA VAL A 91 -7.55 11.34 10.02
C VAL A 91 -6.67 12.05 11.04
N TYR A 92 -6.48 11.47 12.22
CA TYR A 92 -5.74 12.11 13.31
C TYR A 92 -5.07 11.09 14.22
N GLY A 93 -4.00 11.52 14.89
CA GLY A 93 -3.39 10.77 16.00
C GLY A 93 -4.04 11.12 17.34
N SER A 94 -3.85 10.27 18.35
CA SER A 94 -4.46 10.44 19.69
C SER A 94 -4.10 11.77 20.36
N HIS A 95 -2.95 12.35 20.04
CA HIS A 95 -2.50 13.66 20.53
C HIS A 95 -3.24 14.86 19.94
N ASP A 96 -4.03 14.66 18.88
CA ASP A 96 -4.80 15.69 18.17
C ASP A 96 -6.31 15.48 18.28
N ALA A 97 -6.77 14.71 19.26
CA ALA A 97 -8.18 14.41 19.47
C ALA A 97 -9.04 15.66 19.73
N ASP A 98 -8.44 16.73 20.27
CA ASP A 98 -9.08 18.03 20.49
C ASP A 98 -9.30 18.83 19.21
N LYS A 99 -8.66 18.45 18.09
CA LYS A 99 -8.76 19.11 16.78
C LYS A 99 -9.83 18.53 15.87
N VAL A 100 -10.48 17.42 16.27
CA VAL A 100 -11.49 16.73 15.46
C VAL A 100 -12.72 17.63 15.25
N PRO A 101 -13.07 17.98 13.99
CA PRO A 101 -14.26 18.78 13.70
C PRO A 101 -15.55 18.01 14.03
N GLN A 102 -16.55 18.71 14.56
CA GLN A 102 -17.82 18.12 14.99
C GLN A 102 -18.61 17.43 13.86
N ASP A 103 -18.54 17.96 12.63
CA ASP A 103 -19.26 17.44 11.46
C ASP A 103 -18.44 16.45 10.61
N SER A 104 -17.30 15.99 11.12
CA SER A 104 -16.44 15.03 10.43
C SER A 104 -16.63 13.59 10.91
N ILE A 105 -16.25 12.63 10.07
CA ILE A 105 -16.07 11.24 10.46
C ILE A 105 -14.63 11.07 10.96
N PRO A 106 -14.41 10.94 12.28
CA PRO A 106 -13.06 10.80 12.82
C PRO A 106 -12.46 9.45 12.45
N LEU A 107 -11.18 9.41 12.09
CA LEU A 107 -10.40 8.19 11.87
C LEU A 107 -9.12 8.27 12.70
N LEU A 108 -9.16 7.66 13.89
CA LEU A 108 -8.02 7.64 14.80
C LEU A 108 -6.99 6.62 14.31
N ILE A 109 -5.74 7.04 14.13
CA ILE A 109 -4.62 6.17 13.80
C ILE A 109 -3.58 6.29 14.90
N GLU A 110 -3.35 5.20 15.63
CA GLU A 110 -2.33 5.11 16.67
C GLU A 110 -0.95 5.10 16.01
N ALA A 111 -0.29 6.25 16.03
CA ALA A 111 0.96 6.49 15.33
C ALA A 111 2.16 5.66 15.85
N ALA A 112 1.99 4.88 16.93
CA ALA A 112 3.01 3.98 17.47
C ALA A 112 3.41 2.83 16.54
N MET A 113 2.57 2.51 15.54
CA MET A 113 2.78 1.33 14.70
C MET A 113 2.50 1.58 13.21
N ALA A 114 2.31 2.82 12.78
CA ALA A 114 2.00 3.14 11.39
C ALA A 114 3.26 3.08 10.51
N PHE A 115 3.48 1.94 9.86
CA PHE A 115 4.34 1.86 8.68
C PHE A 115 3.76 2.78 7.58
N GLY A 116 4.60 3.58 6.90
CA GLY A 116 4.17 4.39 5.73
C GLY A 116 4.19 5.91 5.94
N THR A 117 5.36 6.47 6.26
CA THR A 117 5.59 7.86 6.69
C THR A 117 5.66 8.88 5.54
N GLY A 118 5.07 8.57 4.38
CA GLY A 118 5.15 9.40 3.16
C GLY A 118 3.87 9.40 2.30
N HIS A 119 2.81 8.72 2.72
CA HIS A 119 1.64 8.41 1.89
C HIS A 119 0.41 9.26 2.21
N HIS A 120 0.59 10.46 2.78
CA HIS A 120 -0.51 11.40 3.00
C HIS A 120 -1.30 11.67 1.72
N GLY A 121 -0.60 11.85 0.58
CA GLY A 121 -1.23 12.10 -0.71
C GLY A 121 -2.10 10.94 -1.19
N THR A 122 -1.64 9.70 -1.08
CA THR A 122 -2.37 8.53 -1.59
C THR A 122 -3.56 8.17 -0.68
N THR A 123 -3.37 8.21 0.64
CA THR A 123 -4.46 7.95 1.60
C THR A 123 -5.55 9.03 1.51
N LEU A 124 -5.15 10.31 1.46
CA LEU A 124 -6.08 11.42 1.22
C LEU A 124 -6.81 11.23 -0.11
N GLY A 125 -6.09 10.87 -1.17
CA GLY A 125 -6.65 10.61 -2.48
C GLY A 125 -7.71 9.50 -2.46
N CYS A 126 -7.43 8.38 -1.79
CA CYS A 126 -8.38 7.27 -1.64
C CYS A 126 -9.63 7.67 -0.84
N LEU A 127 -9.49 8.43 0.25
CA LEU A 127 -10.64 8.91 1.03
C LEU A 127 -11.53 9.88 0.23
N LEU A 128 -10.92 10.80 -0.52
CA LEU A 128 -11.64 11.71 -1.42
C LEU A 128 -12.29 10.96 -2.59
N ALA A 129 -11.62 9.93 -3.11
CA ALA A 129 -12.17 9.05 -4.14
C ALA A 129 -13.36 8.24 -3.62
N PHE A 130 -13.30 7.78 -2.36
CA PHE A 130 -14.41 7.08 -1.72
C PHE A 130 -15.63 7.98 -1.57
N GLU A 131 -15.43 9.23 -1.15
CA GLU A 131 -16.51 10.22 -1.12
C GLU A 131 -17.16 10.41 -2.50
N GLN A 132 -16.36 10.50 -3.56
CA GLN A 132 -16.89 10.58 -4.93
C GLN A 132 -17.69 9.32 -5.31
N VAL A 133 -17.24 8.12 -4.93
CA VAL A 133 -17.98 6.87 -5.17
C VAL A 133 -19.32 6.87 -4.43
N LEU A 134 -19.35 7.37 -3.20
CA LEU A 134 -20.58 7.51 -2.41
C LEU A 134 -21.55 8.52 -3.06
N ASP A 135 -21.05 9.65 -3.54
CA ASP A 135 -21.85 10.68 -4.21
C ASP A 135 -22.45 10.20 -5.55
N LEU A 136 -21.84 9.19 -6.18
CA LEU A 136 -22.40 8.47 -7.33
C LEU A 136 -23.53 7.50 -6.94
N GLY A 137 -23.92 7.43 -5.67
CA GLY A 137 -25.02 6.60 -5.17
C GLY A 137 -24.63 5.15 -4.91
N PHE A 138 -23.35 4.87 -4.63
CA PHE A 138 -22.91 3.52 -4.27
C PHE A 138 -23.56 3.03 -2.97
N THR A 139 -24.11 1.82 -3.00
CA THR A 139 -24.78 1.16 -1.87
C THR A 139 -24.35 -0.30 -1.68
N GLY A 140 -23.20 -0.69 -2.23
CA GLY A 140 -22.67 -2.05 -2.11
C GLY A 140 -22.28 -2.40 -0.68
N GLY A 141 -22.35 -3.70 -0.36
CA GLY A 141 -22.23 -4.19 1.02
C GLY A 141 -20.98 -5.03 1.28
N ARG A 142 -20.33 -5.57 0.24
CA ARG A 142 -19.13 -6.39 0.39
C ARG A 142 -17.89 -5.63 -0.06
N ILE A 143 -17.07 -5.23 0.90
CA ILE A 143 -15.96 -4.30 0.70
C ILE A 143 -14.65 -4.98 1.11
N LEU A 144 -13.60 -4.75 0.32
CA LEU A 144 -12.24 -5.21 0.59
C LEU A 144 -11.27 -4.02 0.59
N ASP A 145 -10.42 -3.95 1.60
CA ASP A 145 -9.22 -3.12 1.65
C ASP A 145 -8.01 -4.04 1.46
N LEU A 146 -7.41 -4.03 0.27
CA LEU A 146 -6.33 -4.91 -0.16
C LEU A 146 -4.98 -4.21 0.03
N GLY A 147 -4.14 -4.75 0.91
CA GLY A 147 -2.94 -4.06 1.41
C GLY A 147 -3.31 -2.97 2.40
N CYS A 148 -4.09 -3.34 3.41
CA CYS A 148 -4.79 -2.39 4.27
C CYS A 148 -3.85 -1.56 5.18
N GLY A 149 -2.64 -2.04 5.48
CA GLY A 149 -1.71 -1.36 6.39
C GLY A 149 -2.38 -1.00 7.73
N THR A 150 -2.68 0.28 7.92
CA THR A 150 -3.36 0.79 9.14
C THR A 150 -4.87 0.53 9.18
N ALA A 151 -5.46 0.01 8.10
CA ALA A 151 -6.90 -0.18 7.87
C ALA A 151 -7.73 1.13 7.84
N VAL A 152 -7.11 2.28 7.58
CA VAL A 152 -7.80 3.57 7.54
C VAL A 152 -8.94 3.61 6.50
N LEU A 153 -8.75 2.99 5.33
CA LEU A 153 -9.77 2.94 4.27
C LEU A 153 -10.90 1.97 4.63
N ALA A 154 -10.56 0.80 5.17
CA ALA A 154 -11.55 -0.13 5.71
C ALA A 154 -12.43 0.50 6.80
N MET A 155 -11.82 1.22 7.76
CA MET A 155 -12.54 1.93 8.82
C MET A 155 -13.42 3.07 8.26
N ALA A 156 -12.94 3.81 7.26
CA ALA A 156 -13.73 4.84 6.59
C ALA A 156 -15.00 4.24 5.95
N ALA A 157 -14.85 3.12 5.23
CA ALA A 157 -15.97 2.42 4.63
C ALA A 157 -16.96 1.87 5.66
N ALA A 158 -16.46 1.23 6.73
CA ALA A 158 -17.29 0.70 7.81
C ALA A 158 -18.14 1.80 8.48
N LYS A 159 -17.54 2.96 8.78
CA LYS A 159 -18.26 4.09 9.42
C LYS A 159 -19.35 4.70 8.54
N VAL A 160 -19.18 4.68 7.21
CA VAL A 160 -20.17 5.26 6.28
C VAL A 160 -21.26 4.27 5.90
N LEU A 161 -20.89 3.02 5.61
CA LEU A 161 -21.80 2.05 5.01
C LEU A 161 -22.42 1.10 6.05
N GLY A 162 -21.84 0.99 7.26
CA GLY A 162 -22.38 0.21 8.37
C GLY A 162 -22.38 -1.31 8.15
N GLY A 163 -21.73 -1.80 7.10
CA GLY A 163 -21.56 -3.22 6.78
C GLY A 163 -20.14 -3.72 7.07
N PRO A 164 -19.93 -5.04 7.14
CA PRO A 164 -18.62 -5.62 7.41
C PRO A 164 -17.65 -5.34 6.25
N VAL A 165 -16.44 -4.89 6.58
CA VAL A 165 -15.34 -4.65 5.64
C VAL A 165 -14.22 -5.62 5.92
N LEU A 166 -13.71 -6.27 4.88
CA LEU A 166 -12.52 -7.11 4.99
C LEU A 166 -11.28 -6.25 4.77
N ALA A 167 -10.36 -6.25 5.73
CA ALA A 167 -9.05 -5.61 5.62
C ALA A 167 -7.98 -6.69 5.53
N SER A 168 -7.24 -6.73 4.43
CA SER A 168 -6.23 -7.76 4.19
C SER A 168 -4.86 -7.16 3.96
N ASP A 169 -3.83 -7.83 4.46
CA ASP A 169 -2.43 -7.47 4.22
C ASP A 169 -1.58 -8.74 4.18
N ILE A 170 -0.48 -8.71 3.43
CA ILE A 170 0.48 -9.82 3.40
C ILE A 170 1.33 -9.85 4.67
N ASP A 171 1.54 -8.69 5.29
CA ASP A 171 2.37 -8.55 6.49
C ASP A 171 1.53 -8.79 7.76
N PRO A 172 1.84 -9.83 8.58
CA PRO A 172 1.18 -10.04 9.85
C PRO A 172 1.32 -8.86 10.82
N VAL A 173 2.43 -8.10 10.75
CA VAL A 173 2.62 -6.91 11.58
C VAL A 173 1.60 -5.84 11.20
N ALA A 174 1.43 -5.56 9.91
CA ALA A 174 0.40 -4.63 9.43
C ALA A 174 -1.00 -5.03 9.91
N ILE A 175 -1.33 -6.33 9.94
CA ILE A 175 -2.61 -6.81 10.46
C ILE A 175 -2.78 -6.58 11.97
N ASP A 176 -1.73 -6.70 12.77
CA ASP A 176 -1.80 -6.37 14.19
C ASP A 176 -2.03 -4.86 14.41
N VAL A 177 -1.43 -4.02 13.56
CA VAL A 177 -1.67 -2.56 13.54
C VAL A 177 -3.11 -2.23 13.13
N ALA A 178 -3.60 -2.84 12.06
CA ALA A 178 -4.97 -2.71 11.61
C ALA A 178 -5.97 -3.04 12.73
N ARG A 179 -5.78 -4.18 13.42
CA ARG A 179 -6.63 -4.60 14.55
C ARG A 179 -6.62 -3.59 15.69
N ALA A 180 -5.44 -3.07 16.04
CA ALA A 180 -5.33 -2.06 17.09
C ALA A 180 -6.08 -0.77 16.71
N ASN A 181 -5.95 -0.30 15.47
CA ASN A 181 -6.68 0.89 15.00
C ASN A 181 -8.20 0.65 14.92
N VAL A 182 -8.63 -0.53 14.46
CA VAL A 182 -10.05 -0.94 14.42
C VAL A 182 -10.64 -0.91 15.83
N THR A 183 -9.93 -1.47 16.80
CA THR A 183 -10.33 -1.45 18.22
C THR A 183 -10.39 -0.02 18.75
N ALA A 184 -9.38 0.80 18.47
CA ALA A 184 -9.31 2.20 18.89
C ALA A 184 -10.46 3.07 18.32
N ASN A 185 -11.04 2.65 17.19
CA ASN A 185 -12.19 3.30 16.57
C ASN A 185 -13.54 2.65 16.92
N ALA A 186 -13.56 1.67 17.83
CA ALA A 186 -14.75 0.88 18.20
C ALA A 186 -15.44 0.22 17.01
N LEU A 187 -14.66 -0.34 16.08
CA LEU A 187 -15.12 -1.01 14.87
C LEU A 187 -14.96 -2.54 14.91
N ASP A 188 -14.76 -3.11 16.11
CA ASP A 188 -14.75 -4.56 16.30
C ASP A 188 -16.01 -5.22 15.73
N GLY A 189 -15.83 -6.26 14.92
CA GLY A 189 -16.91 -6.96 14.22
C GLY A 189 -17.50 -6.21 13.01
N GLN A 190 -17.05 -4.99 12.72
CA GLN A 190 -17.35 -4.25 11.48
C GLN A 190 -16.17 -4.26 10.51
N VAL A 191 -14.94 -4.39 11.00
CA VAL A 191 -13.74 -4.58 10.16
C VAL A 191 -13.05 -5.87 10.56
N ASP A 192 -13.00 -6.82 9.62
CA ASP A 192 -12.31 -8.10 9.81
C ASP A 192 -10.89 -8.01 9.23
N CYS A 193 -9.87 -8.18 10.06
CA CYS A 193 -8.46 -8.12 9.63
C CYS A 193 -7.88 -9.52 9.38
N LEU A 194 -7.32 -9.74 8.20
CA LEU A 194 -6.83 -11.02 7.71
C LEU A 194 -5.42 -10.92 7.09
N VAL A 195 -4.51 -11.79 7.49
CA VAL A 195 -3.24 -11.97 6.78
C VAL A 195 -3.51 -12.75 5.48
N ALA A 196 -3.28 -12.12 4.32
CA ALA A 196 -3.44 -12.74 3.01
C ALA A 196 -2.53 -12.09 1.94
N ALA A 197 -1.86 -12.92 1.14
CA ALA A 197 -1.11 -12.50 -0.03
C ALA A 197 -2.02 -12.49 -1.28
N GLY A 198 -2.68 -11.35 -1.55
CA GLY A 198 -3.62 -11.26 -2.67
C GLY A 198 -4.80 -12.22 -2.50
N PHE A 199 -5.23 -12.89 -3.57
CA PHE A 199 -6.39 -13.79 -3.55
C PHE A 199 -5.99 -15.29 -3.44
N GLY A 200 -4.70 -15.61 -3.52
CA GLY A 200 -4.19 -16.99 -3.65
C GLY A 200 -4.15 -17.83 -2.37
N GLY A 201 -4.50 -17.28 -1.21
CA GLY A 201 -4.36 -17.94 0.10
C GLY A 201 -5.45 -18.97 0.46
N GLY A 202 -6.49 -19.12 -0.36
CA GLY A 202 -7.57 -20.08 -0.14
C GLY A 202 -8.55 -19.74 1.00
N ASP A 203 -8.39 -18.59 1.65
CA ASP A 203 -9.36 -18.13 2.65
C ASP A 203 -10.68 -17.76 1.94
N PRO A 204 -11.82 -18.39 2.30
CA PRO A 204 -13.10 -18.16 1.62
C PRO A 204 -13.59 -16.71 1.73
N ARG A 205 -13.12 -15.93 2.72
CA ARG A 205 -13.47 -14.51 2.85
C ARG A 205 -12.90 -13.67 1.72
N MET A 206 -11.73 -14.05 1.20
CA MET A 206 -11.08 -13.40 0.05
C MET A 206 -11.75 -13.75 -1.29
N THR A 207 -12.71 -14.68 -1.31
CA THR A 207 -13.45 -15.04 -2.54
C THR A 207 -14.60 -14.06 -2.76
N GLY A 208 -14.60 -13.37 -3.90
CA GLY A 208 -15.61 -12.38 -4.27
C GLY A 208 -17.01 -12.94 -4.60
N PRO A 209 -17.88 -12.13 -5.22
CA PRO A 209 -17.60 -10.80 -5.74
C PRO A 209 -17.63 -9.71 -4.65
N PHE A 210 -16.68 -8.76 -4.71
CA PHE A 210 -16.68 -7.53 -3.92
C PHE A 210 -17.32 -6.38 -4.70
N ASP A 211 -18.13 -5.57 -4.02
CA ASP A 211 -18.79 -4.40 -4.60
C ASP A 211 -17.85 -3.19 -4.69
N LEU A 212 -16.95 -3.08 -3.72
CA LEU A 212 -15.90 -2.06 -3.64
C LEU A 212 -14.59 -2.70 -3.19
N ILE A 213 -13.51 -2.40 -3.89
CA ILE A 213 -12.15 -2.73 -3.47
C ILE A 213 -11.34 -1.44 -3.36
N PHE A 214 -10.62 -1.26 -2.25
CA PHE A 214 -9.51 -0.32 -2.15
C PHE A 214 -8.21 -1.08 -2.38
N ALA A 215 -7.29 -0.49 -3.15
CA ALA A 215 -5.92 -0.98 -3.28
C ALA A 215 -4.97 0.24 -3.33
N ASN A 216 -4.50 0.65 -2.16
CA ASN A 216 -3.50 1.71 -2.00
C ASN A 216 -2.13 1.08 -1.78
N ILE A 217 -1.58 0.47 -2.83
CA ILE A 217 -0.34 -0.32 -2.81
C ILE A 217 0.54 0.03 -4.02
N LEU A 218 1.77 -0.46 -4.03
CA LEU A 218 2.73 -0.15 -5.08
C LEU A 218 2.27 -0.63 -6.47
N LYS A 219 2.74 0.07 -7.52
CA LYS A 219 2.47 -0.22 -8.93
C LYS A 219 2.65 -1.70 -9.32
N GLY A 220 3.77 -2.31 -8.95
CA GLY A 220 4.07 -3.71 -9.30
C GLY A 220 2.97 -4.68 -8.85
N PRO A 221 2.66 -4.72 -7.54
CA PRO A 221 1.51 -5.45 -7.01
C PRO A 221 0.17 -5.10 -7.67
N LEU A 222 -0.11 -3.81 -7.93
CA LEU A 222 -1.35 -3.41 -8.61
C LEU A 222 -1.50 -4.04 -10.00
N ILE A 223 -0.40 -4.15 -10.75
CA ILE A 223 -0.39 -4.76 -12.09
C ILE A 223 -0.55 -6.28 -11.97
N SER A 224 0.20 -6.94 -11.08
CA SER A 224 0.17 -8.39 -10.95
C SER A 224 -1.17 -8.91 -10.45
N LEU A 225 -1.85 -8.16 -9.58
CA LEU A 225 -3.14 -8.55 -8.98
C LEU A 225 -4.34 -8.21 -9.87
N ALA A 226 -4.18 -7.43 -10.95
CA ALA A 226 -5.30 -6.97 -11.78
C ALA A 226 -6.23 -8.11 -12.29
N PRO A 227 -5.73 -9.28 -12.73
CA PRO A 227 -6.60 -10.39 -13.13
C PRO A 227 -7.42 -10.97 -11.97
N GLU A 228 -6.80 -11.13 -10.80
CA GLU A 228 -7.46 -11.67 -9.60
C GLU A 228 -8.50 -10.68 -9.05
N ILE A 229 -8.17 -9.39 -9.03
CA ILE A 229 -9.10 -8.32 -8.67
C ILE A 229 -10.30 -8.34 -9.63
N SER A 230 -10.06 -8.45 -10.94
CA SER A 230 -11.14 -8.54 -11.93
C SER A 230 -12.07 -9.73 -11.71
N GLY A 231 -11.51 -10.90 -11.39
CA GLY A 231 -12.26 -12.13 -11.14
C GLY A 231 -13.05 -12.12 -9.84
N ASN A 232 -12.61 -11.34 -8.84
CA ASN A 232 -13.26 -11.24 -7.54
C ASN A 232 -14.13 -10.00 -7.40
N MET A 233 -14.40 -9.26 -8.47
CA MET A 233 -15.14 -8.01 -8.39
C MET A 233 -16.52 -8.11 -9.05
N GLN A 234 -17.52 -7.53 -8.39
CA GLN A 234 -18.88 -7.48 -8.90
C GLN A 234 -18.92 -6.68 -10.21
N PRO A 235 -19.57 -7.18 -11.28
CA PRO A 235 -19.83 -6.36 -12.47
C PRO A 235 -20.56 -5.07 -12.10
N GLY A 236 -20.02 -3.93 -12.52
CA GLY A 236 -20.51 -2.59 -12.14
C GLY A 236 -20.00 -2.05 -10.80
N GLY A 237 -19.23 -2.84 -10.03
CA GLY A 237 -18.59 -2.41 -8.78
C GLY A 237 -17.43 -1.42 -9.01
N TYR A 238 -16.98 -0.78 -7.93
CA TYR A 238 -15.91 0.24 -7.97
C TYR A 238 -14.60 -0.25 -7.37
N LEU A 239 -13.50 0.19 -7.96
CA LEU A 239 -12.14 -0.08 -7.48
C LEU A 239 -11.42 1.25 -7.39
N ILE A 240 -10.86 1.52 -6.20
CA ILE A 240 -10.08 2.73 -5.93
C ILE A 240 -8.62 2.31 -5.81
N LEU A 241 -7.80 2.78 -6.76
CA LEU A 241 -6.37 2.49 -6.84
C LEU A 241 -5.56 3.73 -6.45
N SER A 242 -4.55 3.56 -5.61
CA SER A 242 -3.51 4.57 -5.36
C SER A 242 -2.21 3.89 -4.92
N GLY A 243 -1.22 4.64 -4.42
CA GLY A 243 0.13 4.11 -4.18
C GLY A 243 1.03 4.16 -5.43
N LEU A 244 0.64 4.98 -6.41
CA LEU A 244 1.38 5.17 -7.67
C LEU A 244 1.65 6.66 -7.95
N LEU A 245 2.78 6.92 -8.58
CA LEU A 245 3.17 8.26 -9.06
C LEU A 245 2.33 8.68 -10.28
N ASN A 246 2.26 9.99 -10.53
CA ASN A 246 1.55 10.56 -11.67
C ASN A 246 1.97 9.95 -13.03
N GLU A 247 3.26 9.69 -13.20
CA GLU A 247 3.87 9.14 -14.41
C GLU A 247 3.58 7.63 -14.57
N GLN A 248 3.25 6.95 -13.47
CA GLN A 248 2.91 5.52 -13.46
C GLN A 248 1.43 5.26 -13.78
N ALA A 249 0.58 6.31 -13.76
CA ALA A 249 -0.86 6.18 -13.86
C ALA A 249 -1.34 5.56 -15.18
N ASP A 250 -0.77 5.98 -16.30
CA ASP A 250 -1.23 5.54 -17.62
C ASP A 250 -1.04 4.03 -17.84
N GLU A 251 0.07 3.48 -17.33
CA GLU A 251 0.33 2.04 -17.38
C GLU A 251 -0.67 1.26 -16.54
N VAL A 252 -0.93 1.71 -15.31
CA VAL A 252 -1.93 1.07 -14.42
C VAL A 252 -3.32 1.15 -15.07
N ILE A 253 -3.71 2.31 -15.61
CA ILE A 253 -4.99 2.46 -16.34
C ILE A 253 -5.08 1.45 -17.49
N HIS A 254 -4.02 1.30 -18.29
CA HIS A 254 -4.01 0.36 -19.41
C HIS A 254 -4.15 -1.09 -18.94
N THR A 255 -3.40 -1.49 -17.90
CA THR A 255 -3.50 -2.83 -17.33
C THR A 255 -4.92 -3.14 -16.85
N TYR A 256 -5.55 -2.22 -16.13
CA TYR A 256 -6.92 -2.43 -15.64
C TYR A 256 -7.95 -2.40 -16.77
N ALA A 257 -7.76 -1.58 -17.81
CA ALA A 257 -8.59 -1.61 -19.01
C ALA A 257 -8.56 -2.98 -19.70
N SER A 258 -7.38 -3.57 -19.87
CA SER A 258 -7.22 -4.93 -20.42
C SER A 258 -7.82 -6.02 -19.52
N ASN A 259 -8.05 -5.73 -18.24
CA ASN A 259 -8.70 -6.61 -17.27
C ASN A 259 -10.19 -6.29 -17.06
N GLY A 260 -10.81 -5.53 -17.97
CA GLY A 260 -12.26 -5.30 -17.98
C GLY A 260 -12.74 -4.23 -17.01
N PHE A 261 -11.93 -3.19 -16.81
CA PHE A 261 -12.29 -2.01 -16.03
C PHE A 261 -12.34 -0.75 -16.89
N ASP A 262 -13.30 0.12 -16.63
CA ASP A 262 -13.37 1.45 -17.24
C ASP A 262 -12.90 2.51 -16.24
N LEU A 263 -12.00 3.40 -16.66
CA LEU A 263 -11.60 4.55 -15.87
C LEU A 263 -12.79 5.51 -15.73
N CYS A 264 -13.22 5.75 -14.48
CA CYS A 264 -14.25 6.74 -14.16
C CYS A 264 -13.63 8.10 -13.87
N LYS A 265 -12.56 8.11 -13.08
CA LYS A 265 -11.89 9.35 -12.67
C LYS A 265 -10.42 9.09 -12.31
N MET A 266 -9.57 10.04 -12.67
CA MET A 266 -8.23 10.18 -12.10
C MET A 266 -8.13 11.51 -11.36
N SER A 267 -7.53 11.48 -10.18
CA SER A 267 -7.21 12.65 -9.36
C SER A 267 -5.72 12.63 -9.02
N ARG A 268 -5.15 13.82 -8.78
CA ARG A 268 -3.72 13.99 -8.44
C ARG A 268 -3.59 14.84 -7.19
N ILE A 269 -2.72 14.41 -6.28
CA ILE A 269 -2.40 15.12 -5.04
C ILE A 269 -0.87 15.13 -4.90
N GLY A 270 -0.26 16.27 -5.22
CA GLY A 270 1.18 16.34 -5.40
C GLY A 270 1.63 15.38 -6.50
N ASP A 271 2.59 14.52 -6.16
CA ASP A 271 3.18 13.56 -7.10
C ASP A 271 2.38 12.25 -7.22
N TRP A 272 1.30 12.12 -6.44
CA TRP A 272 0.53 10.87 -6.33
C TRP A 272 -0.76 10.91 -7.15
N ALA A 273 -1.07 9.79 -7.78
CA ALA A 273 -2.32 9.57 -8.50
C ALA A 273 -3.29 8.66 -7.72
N THR A 274 -4.58 8.95 -7.85
CA THR A 274 -5.67 8.07 -7.42
C THR A 274 -6.64 7.85 -8.57
N LEU A 275 -6.99 6.60 -8.81
CA LEU A 275 -7.88 6.18 -9.88
C LEU A 275 -9.16 5.60 -9.28
N ILE A 276 -10.31 6.04 -9.78
CA ILE A 276 -11.58 5.35 -9.63
C ILE A 276 -11.83 4.62 -10.94
N VAL A 277 -11.86 3.30 -10.89
CA VAL A 277 -12.21 2.46 -12.03
C VAL A 277 -13.45 1.63 -11.69
N ARG A 278 -14.20 1.23 -12.72
CA ARG A 278 -15.45 0.49 -12.56
C ARG A 278 -15.39 -0.81 -13.35
N ARG A 279 -15.78 -1.92 -12.75
CA ARG A 279 -15.82 -3.21 -13.43
C ARG A 279 -16.88 -3.16 -14.52
N GLN A 280 -16.51 -3.48 -15.76
CA GLN A 280 -17.45 -3.55 -16.87
C GLN A 280 -18.59 -4.53 -16.55
N SER A 281 -19.84 -4.10 -16.77
CA SER A 281 -20.97 -5.00 -16.74
C SER A 281 -20.84 -6.00 -17.89
N LEU A 282 -21.08 -7.29 -17.63
CA LEU A 282 -21.24 -8.25 -18.71
C LEU A 282 -22.43 -7.77 -19.56
N ILE A 283 -22.16 -7.33 -20.78
CA ILE A 283 -23.23 -7.18 -21.77
C ILE A 283 -23.72 -8.61 -22.03
N SER A 284 -24.96 -8.91 -21.67
CA SER A 284 -25.62 -10.12 -22.17
C SER A 284 -25.61 -10.04 -23.68
N SER A 285 -24.66 -10.71 -24.31
CA SER A 285 -24.68 -11.00 -25.75
C SER A 285 -25.90 -11.89 -25.99
N ASN A 286 -27.07 -11.29 -26.18
CA ASN A 286 -28.19 -11.97 -26.80
C ASN A 286 -27.81 -12.19 -28.27
N LEU A 287 -27.23 -13.35 -28.54
CA LEU A 287 -27.20 -13.99 -29.85
C LEU A 287 -28.06 -15.24 -29.79
#